data_AF-L9YXS9-F1
#
_entry.id   AF-L9YXS9-F1
#
_cell.length_a   1.000
_cell.length_b   1.000
_cell.length_c   1.000
_cell.angle_alpha   90.00
_cell.angle_beta   90.00
_cell.angle_gamma   90.00
#
_symmetry.space_group_name_H-M   'P 1'
#
loop_
_entity.id
_entity.type
_entity.pdbx_description
1 polymer ?
#
loop_
_entity_poly.entity_id
_entity_poly.type
_entity_poly.pdbx_seq_one_letter_code
_entity_poly.pdbx_strand_id
1 'polypeptide(L)' 'MNEQRLRPVYLLGIAGSAYALWYYLSFGATAYAAVFGLVTVVLLFRLRTVTADD' A
#
# COMPACT_ATOMS: atom_id res chain seq x y z
N MET A 1 1.26 22.49 1.24
CA MET A 1 -0.06 22.12 0.69
C MET A 1 -0.38 20.69 1.14
N ASN A 2 -1.30 20.53 2.11
CA ASN A 2 -2.09 19.31 2.33
C ASN A 2 -1.37 17.96 2.62
N GLU A 3 -0.30 17.91 3.41
CA GLU A 3 0.30 16.62 3.83
C GLU A 3 -0.69 15.72 4.59
N GLN A 4 -1.54 16.30 5.44
CA GLN A 4 -2.64 15.59 6.10
C GLN A 4 -3.69 15.00 5.13
N ARG A 5 -3.83 15.57 3.92
CA ARG A 5 -4.78 15.08 2.91
C ARG A 5 -4.24 13.91 2.10
N LEU A 6 -2.93 13.69 2.11
CA LEU A 6 -2.29 12.54 1.46
C LEU A 6 -2.42 11.27 2.31
N ARG A 7 -2.50 11.40 3.63
CA ARG A 7 -2.67 10.29 4.59
C ARG A 7 -3.84 9.33 4.26
N PRO A 8 -5.08 9.81 3.99
CA PRO A 8 -6.18 8.93 3.61
C PRO A 8 -5.95 8.24 2.25
N VAL A 9 -5.26 8.90 1.31
CA VAL A 9 -4.94 8.31 0.00
C VAL A 9 -3.97 7.14 0.16
N TYR A 10 -2.95 7.29 1.00
CA TYR A 10 -2.02 6.20 1.31
C TYR A 10 -2.73 5.02 2.00
N LEU A 11 -3.62 5.29 2.96
CA LEU A 11 -4.39 4.24 3.65
C LEU A 11 -5.30 3.47 2.68
N LEU A 12 -6.00 4.16 1.77
CA LEU A 12 -6.81 3.52 0.74
C LEU A 12 -5.96 2.69 -0.23
N GLY A 13 -4.80 3.22 -0.64
CA GLY A 13 -3.84 2.49 -1.48
C GLY A 13 -3.31 1.22 -0.81
N ILE A 14 -2.99 1.28 0.49
CA ILE A 14 -2.54 0.12 1.28
C ILE A 14 -3.65 -0.91 1.39
N ALA A 15 -4.87 -0.50 1.72
CA ALA A 15 -6.01 -1.42 1.84
C ALA A 15 -6.31 -2.12 0.50
N GLY A 16 -6.31 -1.37 -0.61
CA GLY A 16 -6.52 -1.94 -1.95
C GLY A 16 -5.40 -2.90 -2.36
N SER A 17 -4.15 -2.54 -2.09
CA SER A 17 -2.99 -3.38 -2.44
C SER A 17 -2.90 -4.64 -1.58
N ALA A 18 -3.26 -4.55 -0.29
CA ALA A 18 -3.33 -5.70 0.60
C ALA A 18 -4.46 -6.67 0.20
N TYR A 19 -5.63 -6.15 -0.20
CA TYR A 19 -6.71 -6.97 -0.72
C TYR A 19 -6.31 -7.67 -2.02
N ALA A 20 -5.69 -6.93 -2.95
CA ALA A 20 -5.19 -7.50 -4.20
C ALA A 20 -4.12 -8.58 -3.94
N LEU A 21 -3.19 -8.35 -3.02
CA LEU A 21 -2.21 -9.35 -2.60
C LEU A 21 -2.89 -10.62 -2.09
N TRP A 22 -3.84 -10.50 -1.17
CA TRP A 22 -4.60 -11.64 -0.64
C TRP A 22 -5.35 -12.38 -1.75
N TYR A 23 -5.99 -11.64 -2.66
CA TYR A 23 -6.67 -12.20 -3.82
C TYR A 23 -5.71 -13.00 -4.71
N TYR A 24 -4.62 -12.38 -5.19
CA TYR A 24 -3.68 -13.07 -6.09
C TYR A 24 -2.95 -14.24 -5.42
N LEU A 25 -2.67 -14.18 -4.12
CA LEU A 25 -2.17 -15.32 -3.34
C LEU A 25 -3.19 -16.48 -3.33
N SER A 26 -4.47 -16.17 -3.14
CA SER A 26 -5.55 -17.18 -3.12
C SER A 26 -5.74 -17.87 -4.47
N PHE A 27 -5.42 -17.19 -5.57
CA PHE A 27 -5.49 -17.73 -6.94
C PHE A 27 -4.16 -18.31 -7.43
N GLY A 28 -3.12 -18.37 -6.60
CA GLY A 28 -1.80 -18.91 -6.97
C GLY A 28 -1.01 -18.04 -7.97
N ALA A 29 -1.43 -16.81 -8.19
CA ALA A 29 -0.83 -15.86 -9.13
C ALA A 29 0.35 -15.12 -8.47
N THR A 30 1.43 -15.86 -8.21
CA THR A 30 2.59 -15.40 -7.43
C THR A 30 3.29 -14.16 -7.98
N ALA A 31 3.36 -14.00 -9.32
CA ALA A 31 3.93 -12.82 -9.95
C ALA A 31 3.18 -11.53 -9.58
N TYR A 32 1.84 -11.55 -9.64
CA TYR A 32 1.01 -10.41 -9.29
C TYR A 32 1.01 -10.17 -7.78
N ALA A 33 0.98 -11.23 -6.98
CA ALA A 33 1.11 -11.13 -5.53
C ALA A 33 2.42 -10.43 -5.13
N ALA A 34 3.56 -10.77 -5.75
CA ALA A 34 4.83 -10.12 -5.48
C ALA A 34 4.79 -8.61 -5.79
N VAL A 35 4.17 -8.21 -6.91
CA VAL A 35 4.01 -6.80 -7.29
C VAL A 35 3.17 -6.05 -6.26
N PHE A 36 1.99 -6.57 -5.89
CA PHE A 36 1.13 -5.92 -4.91
C PHE A 36 1.74 -5.89 -3.50
N GLY A 37 2.55 -6.89 -3.15
CA GLY A 37 3.34 -6.89 -1.91
C GLY A 37 4.36 -5.76 -1.88
N LEU A 38 5.12 -5.58 -2.97
CA LEU A 38 6.06 -4.47 -3.11
C LEU A 38 5.36 -3.12 -3.03
N VAL A 39 4.25 -2.94 -3.75
CA VAL A 39 3.46 -1.69 -3.71
C VAL A 39 2.98 -1.39 -2.29
N THR A 40 2.49 -2.41 -1.57
CA THR A 40 2.05 -2.26 -0.17
C THR A 40 3.18 -1.78 0.73
N VAL A 41 4.38 -2.38 0.61
CA VAL A 41 5.56 -1.99 1.39
C VAL A 41 5.99 -0.56 1.07
N VAL A 42 6.02 -0.16 -0.20
CA VAL A 42 6.37 1.20 -0.62
C VAL A 42 5.38 2.22 -0.07
N LEU A 43 4.07 1.93 -0.11
CA LEU A 43 3.05 2.80 0.44
C LEU A 43 3.15 2.93 1.96
N LEU A 44 3.47 1.85 2.68
CA LEU A 44 3.72 1.89 4.12
C LEU A 44 4.95 2.74 4.45
N PHE A 45 6.02 2.62 3.67
CA PHE A 45 7.22 3.42 3.86
C PHE A 45 6.94 4.91 3.63
N ARG A 46 6.24 5.25 2.55
CA ARG A 46 5.82 6.63 2.29
C ARG A 46 4.86 7.18 3.33
N LEU A 47 3.93 6.35 3.82
CA LEU A 47 3.04 6.76 4.90
C LEU A 47 3.83 7.08 6.17
N ARG A 48 4.83 6.25 6.52
CA ARG A 48 5.74 6.49 7.64
C ARG A 48 6.50 7.80 7.50
N THR A 49 7.05 8.12 6.32
CA THR A 49 7.75 9.40 6.13
C THR A 49 6.79 10.58 6.27
N VAL A 50 5.60 10.50 5.67
CA VAL A 50 4.58 11.57 5.76
C VAL A 50 4.05 11.74 7.18
N THR A 51 4.07 10.68 8.01
CA THR A 51 3.61 10.75 9.41
C THR A 51 4.73 11.10 10.39
N ALA A 52 6.00 10.92 10.01
CA ALA A 52 7.15 11.22 10.86
C ALA A 52 7.60 12.69 10.76
N ASP A 53 7.18 13.39 9.69
CA ASP A 53 7.38 14.84 9.50
C ASP A 53 6.25 15.71 10.10
N ASP A 54 5.27 15.11 10.79
CA ASP A 54 4.22 15.75 11.61
C ASP A 54 4.64 15.73 13.10
#